data_AF-A0A8J5IA32-F1
#
_entry.id   AF-A0A8J5IA32-F1
#
_cell.length_a   1.000
_cell.length_b   1.000
_cell.length_c   1.000
_cell.angle_alpha   90.00
_cell.angle_beta   90.00
_cell.angle_gamma   90.00
#
_symmetry.space_group_name_H-M   'P 1'
#
loop_
_entity.id
_entity.type
_entity.pdbx_description
1 polymer ?
#
loop_
_entity_poly.entity_id
_entity_poly.type
_entity_poly.pdbx_seq_one_letter_code
_entity_poly.pdbx_strand_id
1 'polypeptide(L)'
;MASVSATSDEASVVRRVTSTGPGKSEWQFTERGLRFSSRFDGGNMAQVHLNPSGTFDVKVSEDAAAFGISTGYSTWFYFEVEREVVEADKATKQPHDLHLTLVNLNPQHGLFKNGYTIMYSSVEVVDEPATTVTSSCVFQDEKQWARLPTLLSFEKYTAPVEESSVHGEEAQGEHIDVEEGGQEVNEPQENLVKVSSKEADAKKEVKIRLSFSYKFKFSRERVRFAFCYPYTYARVQEELASLDRQFVEPEQRELESSISSTKEGKTPSNMYYYHTRGVNLNRVYEDPQPELAPTVFALKNLLLELVNDYGGADSVSAQENMVYLDLHAHANRRGCFIFGNNHLPDMLDVNNEAMETAIARQVQTQLYARLVGLHTPFFDYMACLFDKNNMTRHDLRDNSNATTSRQGSSRVALYRATGLTYVYTIECNYNE
;
A
#
# COMPACT_ATOMS: atom_id res chain seq x y z
N MET A 1 4.64 -27.67 35.97
CA MET A 1 3.66 -26.73 35.39
C MET A 1 4.34 -26.10 34.19
N ALA A 2 3.74 -26.25 33.01
CA ALA A 2 4.38 -26.04 31.72
C ALA A 2 4.67 -24.56 31.44
N SER A 3 5.90 -24.27 31.02
CA SER A 3 6.28 -23.01 30.38
C SER A 3 5.66 -22.96 28.99
N VAL A 4 4.54 -22.26 28.85
CA VAL A 4 4.02 -21.85 27.53
C VAL A 4 4.91 -20.70 27.06
N SER A 5 5.67 -20.91 25.99
CA SER A 5 6.66 -19.95 25.49
C SER A 5 5.97 -18.74 24.87
N ALA A 6 6.47 -17.53 25.12
CA ALA A 6 5.91 -16.27 24.58
C ALA A 6 5.71 -16.28 23.04
N THR A 7 6.47 -17.11 22.33
CA THR A 7 6.36 -17.34 20.88
C THR A 7 5.04 -18.03 20.46
N SER A 8 4.44 -18.88 21.31
CA SER A 8 3.15 -19.51 20.99
C SER A 8 1.99 -18.55 21.11
N ASP A 9 2.09 -17.58 22.03
CA ASP A 9 1.06 -16.57 22.25
C ASP A 9 1.01 -15.56 21.10
N GLU A 10 2.16 -15.07 20.64
CA GLU A 10 2.25 -14.15 19.48
C GLU A 10 1.71 -14.79 18.19
N ALA A 11 2.12 -16.03 17.87
CA ALA A 11 1.61 -16.76 16.71
C ALA A 11 0.08 -16.98 16.78
N SER A 12 -0.45 -17.18 17.99
CA SER A 12 -1.90 -17.31 18.21
C SER A 12 -2.65 -16.00 17.97
N VAL A 13 -2.07 -14.86 18.36
CA VAL A 13 -2.65 -13.54 18.17
C VAL A 13 -2.67 -13.19 16.68
N VAL A 14 -1.56 -13.38 15.97
CA VAL A 14 -1.48 -13.16 14.51
C VAL A 14 -2.50 -14.01 13.78
N ARG A 15 -2.62 -15.30 14.14
CA ARG A 15 -3.60 -16.20 13.54
C ARG A 15 -5.04 -15.74 13.79
N ARG A 16 -5.34 -15.26 15.00
CA ARG A 16 -6.67 -14.72 15.34
C ARG A 16 -6.97 -13.44 14.56
N VAL A 17 -6.02 -12.50 14.48
CA VAL A 17 -6.20 -11.24 13.73
C VAL A 17 -6.40 -11.50 12.25
N THR A 18 -5.61 -12.39 11.66
CA THR A 18 -5.68 -12.69 10.22
C THR A 18 -6.93 -13.49 9.83
N SER A 19 -7.47 -14.33 10.72
CA SER A 19 -8.65 -15.16 10.44
C SER A 19 -9.98 -14.58 10.91
N THR A 20 -9.99 -13.87 12.04
CA THR A 20 -11.23 -13.36 12.66
C THR A 20 -11.12 -11.89 13.07
N GLY A 21 -10.07 -11.19 12.65
CA GLY A 21 -9.88 -9.78 12.95
C GLY A 21 -10.81 -8.86 12.15
N PRO A 22 -10.70 -7.54 12.39
CA PRO A 22 -11.52 -6.55 11.70
C PRO A 22 -11.42 -6.66 10.17
N GLY A 23 -12.57 -6.55 9.48
CA GLY A 23 -12.65 -6.57 8.01
C GLY A 23 -12.57 -7.96 7.36
N LYS A 24 -12.37 -9.03 8.14
CA LYS A 24 -12.39 -10.41 7.64
C LYS A 24 -13.82 -10.91 7.50
N SER A 25 -14.15 -11.48 6.34
CA SER A 25 -15.51 -11.95 6.04
C SER A 25 -15.50 -13.32 5.38
N GLU A 26 -16.64 -14.01 5.48
CA GLU A 26 -16.90 -15.31 4.87
C GLU A 26 -18.37 -15.38 4.46
N TRP A 27 -18.63 -15.95 3.28
CA TRP A 27 -19.96 -16.05 2.69
C TRP A 27 -20.15 -17.46 2.11
N GLN A 28 -21.18 -18.16 2.59
CA GLN A 28 -21.49 -19.53 2.19
C GLN A 28 -22.71 -19.56 1.25
N PHE A 29 -22.58 -20.26 0.13
CA PHE A 29 -23.65 -20.51 -0.83
C PHE A 29 -23.84 -22.02 -0.99
N THR A 30 -24.49 -22.66 -0.01
CA THR A 30 -24.63 -24.13 0.10
C THR A 30 -25.28 -24.75 -1.14
N GLU A 31 -26.30 -24.11 -1.71
CA GLU A 31 -26.98 -24.57 -2.93
C GLU A 31 -26.06 -24.58 -4.16
N ARG A 32 -25.00 -23.77 -4.13
CA ARG A 32 -23.98 -23.69 -5.19
C ARG A 32 -22.71 -24.48 -4.84
N GLY A 33 -22.59 -25.00 -3.61
CA GLY A 33 -21.38 -25.65 -3.12
C GLY A 33 -20.17 -24.72 -3.09
N LEU A 34 -20.39 -23.42 -2.84
CA LEU A 34 -19.32 -22.42 -2.87
C LEU A 34 -19.20 -21.69 -1.54
N ARG A 35 -17.96 -21.47 -1.12
CA ARG A 35 -17.59 -20.68 0.05
C ARG A 35 -16.59 -19.61 -0.36
N PHE A 36 -16.89 -18.35 -0.04
CA PHE A 36 -16.01 -17.23 -0.25
C PHE A 36 -15.41 -16.81 1.08
N SER A 37 -14.11 -16.54 1.14
CA SER A 37 -13.45 -16.16 2.38
C SER A 37 -12.33 -15.15 2.14
N SER A 38 -12.19 -14.19 3.05
CA SER A 38 -11.02 -13.32 3.19
C SER A 38 -10.30 -13.54 4.52
N ARG A 39 -10.65 -14.62 5.25
CA ARG A 39 -10.19 -14.96 6.61
C ARG A 39 -8.76 -15.51 6.65
N PHE A 40 -7.84 -14.76 6.08
CA PHE A 40 -6.41 -15.04 6.05
C PHE A 40 -5.61 -13.74 5.91
N ASP A 41 -4.29 -13.83 6.05
CA ASP A 41 -3.38 -12.69 5.97
C ASP A 41 -3.49 -11.94 4.63
N GLY A 42 -3.57 -10.61 4.69
CA GLY A 42 -3.80 -9.75 3.53
C GLY A 42 -5.18 -9.87 2.87
N GLY A 43 -6.03 -10.81 3.28
CA GLY A 43 -7.34 -11.02 2.66
C GLY A 43 -8.25 -9.79 2.74
N ASN A 44 -8.83 -9.38 1.61
CA ASN A 44 -9.77 -8.27 1.48
C ASN A 44 -10.96 -8.63 0.57
N MET A 45 -12.14 -8.71 1.19
CA MET A 45 -13.46 -8.87 0.59
C MET A 45 -14.50 -8.46 1.63
N ALA A 46 -15.40 -7.54 1.28
CA ALA A 46 -16.42 -7.03 2.20
C ALA A 46 -17.71 -7.87 2.13
N GLN A 47 -18.21 -8.08 0.92
CA GLN A 47 -19.52 -8.68 0.69
C GLN A 47 -19.53 -9.48 -0.61
N VAL A 48 -20.33 -10.56 -0.63
CA VAL A 48 -20.62 -11.32 -1.83
C VAL A 48 -22.13 -11.43 -2.00
N HIS A 49 -22.63 -11.13 -3.19
CA HIS A 49 -24.04 -11.24 -3.56
C HIS A 49 -24.21 -12.14 -4.78
N LEU A 50 -25.10 -13.14 -4.69
CA LEU A 50 -25.44 -13.99 -5.82
C LEU A 50 -26.61 -13.36 -6.59
N ASN A 51 -26.37 -12.97 -7.84
CA ASN A 51 -27.39 -12.43 -8.72
C ASN A 51 -28.30 -13.53 -9.30
N PRO A 52 -29.54 -13.20 -9.71
CA PRO A 52 -30.44 -14.14 -10.41
C PRO A 52 -29.85 -14.71 -11.71
N SER A 53 -28.91 -14.00 -12.34
CA SER A 53 -28.17 -14.48 -13.52
C SER A 53 -27.20 -15.62 -13.22
N GLY A 54 -26.91 -15.90 -11.95
CA GLY A 54 -25.91 -16.88 -11.51
C GLY A 54 -24.51 -16.31 -11.25
N THR A 55 -24.27 -15.03 -11.58
CA THR A 55 -23.02 -14.28 -11.31
C THR A 55 -22.91 -13.86 -9.87
N PHE A 56 -21.70 -13.87 -9.30
CA PHE A 56 -21.43 -13.32 -7.98
C PHE A 56 -20.83 -11.92 -8.06
N ASP A 57 -21.48 -10.97 -7.42
CA ASP A 57 -20.96 -9.63 -7.21
C ASP A 57 -20.15 -9.61 -5.92
N VAL A 58 -18.89 -9.19 -6.02
CA VAL A 58 -17.94 -9.14 -4.92
C VAL A 58 -17.59 -7.67 -4.63
N LYS A 59 -17.96 -7.20 -3.45
CA LYS A 59 -17.61 -5.86 -2.95
C LYS A 59 -16.29 -5.94 -2.19
N VAL A 60 -15.37 -5.04 -2.50
CA VAL A 60 -14.06 -4.91 -1.85
C VAL A 60 -14.15 -3.87 -0.74
N SER A 61 -13.55 -4.13 0.42
CA SER A 61 -13.53 -3.16 1.52
C SER A 61 -12.65 -1.98 1.15
N GLU A 62 -13.04 -0.77 1.61
CA GLU A 62 -12.12 0.37 1.56
C GLU A 62 -10.96 0.20 2.54
N ASP A 63 -9.84 0.84 2.24
CA ASP A 63 -8.70 0.91 3.14
C ASP A 63 -9.17 1.52 4.47
N ALA A 64 -8.81 0.85 5.57
CA ALA A 64 -9.20 1.20 6.94
C ALA A 64 -10.71 1.20 7.27
N ALA A 65 -11.58 0.70 6.38
CA ALA A 65 -13.03 0.63 6.63
C ALA A 65 -13.39 -0.16 7.90
N ALA A 66 -12.60 -1.19 8.22
CA ALA A 66 -12.78 -2.01 9.42
C ALA A 66 -12.59 -1.23 10.74
N PHE A 67 -12.00 -0.04 10.67
CA PHE A 67 -11.80 0.89 11.78
C PHE A 67 -12.74 2.10 11.70
N GLY A 68 -13.76 2.05 10.85
CA GLY A 68 -14.73 3.14 10.68
C GLY A 68 -14.20 4.34 9.88
N ILE A 69 -13.09 4.17 9.16
CA ILE A 69 -12.46 5.24 8.38
C ILE A 69 -12.79 5.02 6.91
N SER A 70 -13.42 6.02 6.29
CA SER A 70 -13.60 6.04 4.83
C SER A 70 -12.44 6.79 4.19
N THR A 71 -11.71 6.06 3.35
CA THR A 71 -10.60 6.60 2.57
C THR A 71 -11.01 6.80 1.11
N GLY A 72 -12.10 6.17 0.66
CA GLY A 72 -12.48 6.08 -0.74
C GLY A 72 -11.59 5.14 -1.56
N TYR A 73 -10.57 4.52 -0.96
CA TYR A 73 -9.64 3.63 -1.64
C TYR A 73 -10.09 2.17 -1.53
N SER A 74 -10.45 1.56 -2.65
CA SER A 74 -10.94 0.20 -2.83
C SER A 74 -10.27 -0.46 -4.04
N THR A 75 -8.93 -0.63 -4.01
CA THR A 75 -8.18 -1.25 -5.11
C THR A 75 -7.69 -2.67 -4.79
N TRP A 76 -7.13 -2.88 -3.60
CA TRP A 76 -6.60 -4.18 -3.18
C TRP A 76 -7.73 -5.16 -2.91
N PHE A 77 -7.79 -6.26 -3.65
CA PHE A 77 -8.64 -7.40 -3.33
C PHE A 77 -7.76 -8.65 -3.17
N TYR A 78 -8.13 -9.50 -2.22
CA TYR A 78 -7.51 -10.79 -2.03
C TYR A 78 -8.48 -11.73 -1.31
N PHE A 79 -9.03 -12.70 -2.01
CA PHE A 79 -10.05 -13.59 -1.46
C PHE A 79 -9.92 -15.00 -2.03
N GLU A 80 -10.45 -15.96 -1.28
CA GLU A 80 -10.50 -17.37 -1.62
C GLU A 80 -11.94 -17.76 -1.98
N VAL A 81 -12.07 -18.62 -2.99
CA VAL A 81 -13.30 -19.34 -3.30
C VAL A 81 -12.98 -20.83 -3.18
N GLU A 82 -13.69 -21.50 -2.29
CA GLU A 82 -13.64 -22.94 -2.12
C GLU A 82 -14.90 -23.56 -2.74
N ARG A 83 -14.68 -24.60 -3.53
CA ARG A 83 -15.71 -25.44 -4.11
C ARG A 83 -15.78 -26.76 -3.36
N GLU A 84 -16.99 -27.08 -2.91
CA GLU A 84 -17.35 -28.38 -2.36
C GLU A 84 -18.20 -29.18 -3.36
N VAL A 85 -18.24 -30.50 -3.19
CA VAL A 85 -19.07 -31.37 -4.03
C VAL A 85 -20.53 -31.27 -3.58
N VAL A 86 -21.40 -30.76 -4.45
CA VAL A 86 -22.86 -30.78 -4.23
C VAL A 86 -23.46 -32.06 -4.82
N GLU A 87 -24.57 -32.56 -4.27
CA GLU A 87 -25.24 -33.76 -4.81
C GLU A 87 -25.68 -33.60 -6.27
N ALA A 88 -26.02 -32.38 -6.70
CA ALA A 88 -26.37 -32.07 -8.09
C ALA A 88 -25.20 -32.33 -9.06
N ASP A 89 -23.96 -32.05 -8.65
CA ASP A 89 -22.75 -32.25 -9.47
C ASP A 89 -22.47 -33.72 -9.77
N LYS A 90 -23.02 -34.65 -8.96
CA LYS A 90 -22.90 -36.10 -9.23
C LYS A 90 -23.71 -36.52 -10.46
N ALA A 91 -24.77 -35.79 -10.81
CA ALA A 91 -25.63 -36.07 -11.95
C ALA A 91 -25.16 -35.37 -13.23
N THR A 92 -24.63 -34.15 -13.12
CA THR A 92 -24.13 -33.34 -14.24
C THR A 92 -22.60 -33.34 -14.25
N LYS A 93 -21.98 -34.18 -15.08
CA LYS A 93 -20.51 -34.26 -15.30
C LYS A 93 -19.84 -32.97 -15.83
N GLN A 94 -20.48 -31.80 -15.76
CA GLN A 94 -19.91 -30.55 -16.27
C GLN A 94 -19.37 -29.68 -15.13
N PRO A 95 -18.15 -29.15 -15.25
CA PRO A 95 -17.64 -28.15 -14.33
C PRO A 95 -18.51 -26.88 -14.43
N HIS A 96 -19.00 -26.39 -13.29
CA HIS A 96 -19.71 -25.12 -13.23
C HIS A 96 -18.71 -23.97 -13.31
N ASP A 97 -18.79 -23.18 -14.37
CA ASP A 97 -18.00 -21.96 -14.51
C ASP A 97 -18.41 -20.96 -13.41
N LEU A 98 -17.41 -20.39 -12.73
CA LEU A 98 -17.58 -19.33 -11.74
C LEU A 98 -17.54 -17.98 -12.46
N HIS A 99 -18.62 -17.22 -12.39
CA HIS A 99 -18.69 -15.86 -12.95
C HIS A 99 -18.68 -14.84 -11.81
N LEU A 100 -17.71 -13.92 -11.84
CA LEU A 100 -17.49 -12.92 -10.79
C LEU A 100 -17.52 -11.51 -11.38
N THR A 101 -18.01 -10.56 -10.59
CA THR A 101 -17.87 -9.12 -10.83
C THR A 101 -17.37 -8.43 -9.58
N LEU A 102 -16.20 -7.79 -9.63
CA LEU A 102 -15.77 -6.87 -8.57
C LEU A 102 -16.47 -5.52 -8.80
N VAL A 103 -17.32 -5.10 -7.85
CA VAL A 103 -18.34 -4.08 -8.16
C VAL A 103 -17.96 -2.64 -7.82
N ASN A 104 -16.95 -2.39 -6.99
CA ASN A 104 -16.69 -1.07 -6.43
C ASN A 104 -15.20 -0.65 -6.48
N LEU A 105 -14.44 -1.13 -7.46
CA LEU A 105 -13.02 -0.84 -7.52
C LEU A 105 -12.77 0.63 -7.88
N ASN A 106 -11.69 1.23 -7.35
CA ASN A 106 -11.26 2.51 -7.91
C ASN A 106 -10.85 2.35 -9.38
N PRO A 107 -11.00 3.39 -10.21
CA PRO A 107 -10.55 3.38 -11.60
C PRO A 107 -9.02 3.24 -11.69
N GLN A 108 -8.58 2.10 -12.22
CA GLN A 108 -7.19 1.82 -12.60
C GLN A 108 -7.09 1.61 -14.12
N HIS A 109 -7.70 2.52 -14.89
CA HIS A 109 -7.90 2.34 -16.33
C HIS A 109 -6.59 2.10 -17.10
N GLY A 110 -5.51 2.81 -16.74
CA GLY A 110 -4.20 2.59 -17.36
C GLY A 110 -3.68 1.17 -17.21
N LEU A 111 -3.92 0.54 -16.06
CA LEU A 111 -3.42 -0.79 -15.75
C LEU A 111 -4.09 -1.85 -16.62
N PHE A 112 -5.42 -1.87 -16.53
CA PHE A 112 -6.23 -2.88 -17.21
C PHE A 112 -6.29 -2.69 -18.73
N LYS A 113 -6.28 -1.43 -19.22
CA LYS A 113 -6.18 -1.16 -20.67
C LYS A 113 -4.87 -1.70 -21.26
N ASN A 114 -3.80 -1.75 -20.46
CA ASN A 114 -2.51 -2.27 -20.88
C ASN A 114 -2.37 -3.79 -20.72
N GLY A 115 -3.49 -4.52 -20.61
CA GLY A 115 -3.50 -5.99 -20.60
C GLY A 115 -3.34 -6.63 -19.23
N TYR A 116 -3.34 -5.84 -18.15
CA TYR A 116 -3.31 -6.40 -16.80
C TYR A 116 -4.54 -7.25 -16.53
N THR A 117 -4.33 -8.40 -15.93
CA THR A 117 -5.39 -9.30 -15.51
C THR A 117 -5.16 -9.80 -14.07
N ILE A 118 -6.22 -10.35 -13.50
CA ILE A 118 -6.27 -10.78 -12.10
C ILE A 118 -5.28 -11.92 -11.87
N MET A 119 -4.59 -11.89 -10.73
CA MET A 119 -3.77 -13.00 -10.27
C MET A 119 -4.65 -14.07 -9.67
N TYR A 120 -4.37 -15.34 -9.98
CA TYR A 120 -5.01 -16.46 -9.32
C TYR A 120 -4.02 -17.58 -9.00
N SER A 121 -4.31 -18.35 -7.97
CA SER A 121 -3.62 -19.58 -7.62
C SER A 121 -4.66 -20.60 -7.19
N SER A 122 -4.54 -21.86 -7.60
CA SER A 122 -5.55 -22.87 -7.30
C SER A 122 -4.95 -24.21 -6.93
N VAL A 123 -5.61 -24.89 -6.00
CA VAL A 123 -5.15 -26.15 -5.38
C VAL A 123 -6.31 -27.13 -5.27
N GLU A 124 -6.04 -28.41 -5.57
CA GLU A 124 -6.99 -29.49 -5.33
C GLU A 124 -7.11 -29.77 -3.83
N VAL A 125 -8.34 -29.97 -3.34
CA VAL A 125 -8.56 -30.37 -1.95
C VAL A 125 -8.62 -31.90 -1.90
N VAL A 126 -7.54 -32.50 -1.43
CA VAL A 126 -7.43 -33.95 -1.20
C VAL A 126 -7.70 -34.22 0.29
N ASP A 127 -8.43 -35.29 0.60
CA ASP A 127 -8.64 -35.73 1.99
C ASP A 127 -7.33 -36.31 2.56
N GLU A 128 -6.43 -35.45 3.05
CA GLU A 128 -5.25 -35.90 3.79
C GLU A 128 -5.59 -36.24 5.26
N PRO A 129 -4.95 -37.26 5.85
CA PRO A 129 -5.05 -37.52 7.29
C PRO A 129 -4.54 -36.32 8.09
N ALA A 130 -5.23 -36.00 9.19
CA ALA A 130 -5.21 -34.74 9.94
C ALA A 130 -3.89 -34.31 10.63
N THR A 131 -2.73 -34.67 10.12
CA THR A 131 -1.42 -34.41 10.76
C THR A 131 -0.49 -33.46 10.00
N THR A 132 -0.87 -32.92 8.85
CA THR A 132 -0.02 -31.98 8.10
C THR A 132 -0.52 -30.54 8.22
N VAL A 133 0.25 -29.69 8.92
CA VAL A 133 0.01 -28.25 9.14
C VAL A 133 0.31 -27.46 7.84
N THR A 134 -0.28 -27.84 6.72
CA THR A 134 0.08 -27.34 5.37
C THR A 134 -0.97 -26.43 4.72
N SER A 135 -2.15 -26.25 5.31
CA SER A 135 -3.29 -25.58 4.65
C SER A 135 -3.08 -24.09 4.29
N SER A 136 -2.23 -23.35 5.01
CA SER A 136 -1.98 -21.92 4.75
C SER A 136 -0.74 -21.62 3.91
N CYS A 137 0.25 -22.52 3.84
CA CYS A 137 1.51 -22.23 3.16
C CYS A 137 1.43 -22.42 1.63
N VAL A 138 0.46 -23.19 1.13
CA VAL A 138 0.40 -23.52 -0.30
C VAL A 138 0.27 -22.27 -1.18
N PHE A 139 -0.48 -21.27 -0.73
CA PHE A 139 -0.66 -20.00 -1.46
C PHE A 139 0.48 -18.99 -1.28
N GLN A 140 1.51 -19.32 -0.49
CA GLN A 140 2.72 -18.50 -0.35
C GLN A 140 3.77 -18.80 -1.43
N ASP A 141 3.64 -19.90 -2.18
CA ASP A 141 4.57 -20.20 -3.28
C ASP A 141 4.27 -19.32 -4.51
N GLU A 142 5.17 -18.38 -4.80
CA GLU A 142 5.13 -17.50 -5.98
C GLU A 142 4.91 -18.25 -7.30
N LYS A 143 5.47 -19.44 -7.43
CA LYS A 143 5.44 -20.19 -8.69
C LYS A 143 4.05 -20.76 -9.00
N GLN A 144 3.15 -20.79 -8.02
CA GLN A 144 1.77 -21.27 -8.21
C GLN A 144 0.81 -20.18 -8.65
N TRP A 145 1.25 -18.93 -8.68
CA TRP A 145 0.44 -17.81 -9.10
C TRP A 145 0.54 -17.59 -10.60
N ALA A 146 -0.60 -17.35 -11.23
CA ALA A 146 -0.69 -17.08 -12.65
C ALA A 146 -1.69 -15.96 -12.93
N ARG A 147 -1.58 -15.36 -14.11
CA ARG A 147 -2.54 -14.40 -14.64
C ARG A 147 -3.76 -15.13 -15.20
N LEU A 148 -4.96 -14.64 -14.90
CA LEU A 148 -6.19 -15.21 -15.47
C LEU A 148 -6.17 -15.08 -17.01
N PRO A 149 -6.34 -16.19 -17.74
CA PRO A 149 -6.36 -16.15 -19.21
C PRO A 149 -7.67 -15.61 -19.77
N THR A 150 -8.72 -15.48 -18.94
CA THR A 150 -10.03 -15.01 -19.36
C THR A 150 -10.01 -13.50 -19.58
N LEU A 151 -10.67 -13.06 -20.67
CA LEU A 151 -10.81 -11.64 -20.97
C LEU A 151 -11.64 -10.96 -19.89
N LEU A 152 -11.13 -9.83 -19.41
CA LEU A 152 -11.81 -8.98 -18.45
C LEU A 152 -12.82 -8.07 -19.17
N SER A 153 -13.99 -7.88 -18.56
CA SER A 153 -14.96 -6.86 -18.96
C SER A 153 -14.95 -5.69 -17.98
N PHE A 154 -15.03 -4.47 -18.51
CA PHE A 154 -14.90 -3.23 -17.75
C PHE A 154 -16.13 -2.35 -17.91
N GLU A 155 -16.67 -1.91 -16.79
CA GLU A 155 -17.71 -0.87 -16.76
C GLU A 155 -17.27 0.25 -15.83
N LYS A 156 -17.39 1.50 -16.27
CA LYS A 156 -17.14 2.68 -15.43
C LYS A 156 -18.48 3.27 -15.03
N TYR A 157 -18.67 3.57 -13.76
CA TYR A 157 -19.89 4.17 -13.25
C TYR A 157 -19.59 5.23 -12.17
N THR A 158 -20.58 6.07 -11.91
CA THR A 158 -20.52 7.09 -10.86
C THR A 158 -21.34 6.61 -9.67
N ALA A 159 -20.69 6.52 -8.51
CA ALA A 159 -21.34 6.17 -7.25
C ALA A 159 -21.85 7.44 -6.55
N PRO A 160 -23.02 7.39 -5.87
CA PRO A 160 -23.39 8.41 -4.90
C PRO A 160 -22.41 8.36 -3.73
N VAL A 161 -21.94 9.52 -3.25
CA VAL A 161 -21.14 9.56 -2.02
C VAL A 161 -22.08 9.44 -0.82
N GLU A 162 -21.84 8.45 0.03
CA GLU A 162 -22.51 8.34 1.33
C GLU A 162 -21.98 9.47 2.24
N GLU A 163 -22.85 10.38 2.67
CA GLU A 163 -22.49 11.43 3.64
C GLU A 163 -22.13 10.76 4.98
N SER A 164 -20.87 10.90 5.41
CA SER A 164 -20.45 10.47 6.74
C SER A 164 -20.87 11.54 7.77
N SER A 165 -21.64 11.11 8.77
CA SER A 165 -22.03 11.92 9.92
C SER A 165 -20.80 12.24 10.79
N VAL A 166 -20.21 13.41 10.60
CA VAL A 166 -19.22 13.97 11.52
C VAL A 166 -19.98 14.66 12.66
N HIS A 167 -20.10 13.99 13.82
CA HIS A 167 -20.30 14.69 15.08
C HIS A 167 -18.94 15.20 15.56
N GLY A 168 -18.60 16.43 15.16
CA GLY A 168 -17.56 17.22 15.81
C GLY A 168 -18.21 18.04 16.91
N GLU A 169 -17.78 17.82 18.15
CA GLU A 169 -18.12 18.69 19.29
C GLU A 169 -17.57 20.10 19.02
N GLU A 170 -18.45 21.09 19.14
CA GLU A 170 -18.11 22.51 19.04
C GLU A 170 -17.19 22.92 20.20
N ALA A 171 -15.91 23.12 19.91
CA ALA A 171 -15.03 23.88 20.78
C ALA A 171 -15.22 25.37 20.47
N GLN A 172 -15.92 26.07 21.36
CA GLN A 172 -16.01 27.53 21.38
C GLN A 172 -14.60 28.12 21.60
N GLY A 173 -14.06 28.78 20.58
CA GLY A 173 -12.83 29.56 20.65
C GLY A 173 -13.15 31.02 20.39
N GLU A 174 -13.00 31.83 21.43
CA GLU A 174 -13.14 33.28 21.41
C GLU A 174 -12.18 33.94 20.41
N HIS A 175 -12.73 34.76 19.52
CA HIS A 175 -11.98 35.68 18.66
C HIS A 175 -11.42 36.82 19.52
N ILE A 176 -10.08 36.98 19.52
CA ILE A 176 -9.42 38.22 19.96
C ILE A 176 -8.77 38.83 18.71
N ASP A 177 -9.38 39.91 18.24
CA ASP A 177 -8.85 40.77 17.17
C ASP A 177 -7.75 41.68 17.73
N VAL A 178 -6.65 41.84 16.99
CA VAL A 178 -5.72 42.96 17.15
C VAL A 178 -5.61 43.68 15.81
N GLU A 179 -6.02 44.94 15.83
CA GLU A 179 -5.99 45.91 14.73
C GLU A 179 -4.55 46.28 14.34
N GLU A 180 -4.33 46.51 13.04
CA GLU A 180 -3.45 47.60 12.58
C GLU A 180 -4.08 48.27 11.35
N GLY A 181 -4.28 49.59 11.46
CA GLY A 181 -5.01 50.41 10.51
C GLY A 181 -4.16 51.01 9.39
N GLY A 182 -4.84 51.52 8.37
CA GLY A 182 -4.26 52.31 7.28
C GLY A 182 -5.29 52.61 6.19
N GLN A 183 -5.88 53.81 6.26
CA GLN A 183 -6.89 54.38 5.36
C GLN A 183 -6.51 54.40 3.87
N GLU A 184 -7.50 54.17 2.98
CA GLU A 184 -7.97 55.23 2.06
C GLU A 184 -9.35 54.88 1.46
N VAL A 185 -10.15 55.93 1.27
CA VAL A 185 -11.60 55.95 1.01
C VAL A 185 -11.87 56.21 -0.47
N ASN A 186 -12.85 55.51 -1.07
CA ASN A 186 -13.77 56.07 -2.07
C ASN A 186 -15.02 55.17 -2.23
N GLU A 187 -16.20 55.79 -2.12
CA GLU A 187 -17.55 55.19 -2.23
C GLU A 187 -18.05 55.07 -3.71
N PRO A 188 -19.32 54.72 -4.01
CA PRO A 188 -19.72 53.35 -4.37
C PRO A 188 -20.29 53.25 -5.80
N GLN A 189 -20.21 52.08 -6.43
CA GLN A 189 -21.08 51.75 -7.57
C GLN A 189 -21.93 50.52 -7.26
N GLU A 190 -23.24 50.76 -7.24
CA GLU A 190 -24.30 49.79 -7.08
C GLU A 190 -24.44 48.84 -8.28
N ASN A 191 -24.90 47.63 -7.96
CA ASN A 191 -25.74 46.72 -8.77
C ASN A 191 -25.09 45.92 -9.91
N LEU A 192 -24.80 44.64 -9.63
CA LEU A 192 -25.72 43.55 -9.99
C LEU A 192 -25.37 42.26 -9.21
N VAL A 193 -26.18 41.94 -8.20
CA VAL A 193 -26.11 40.65 -7.49
C VAL A 193 -26.63 39.56 -8.44
N LYS A 194 -25.74 38.75 -9.02
CA LYS A 194 -26.12 37.41 -9.50
C LYS A 194 -26.07 36.45 -8.32
N VAL A 195 -27.24 36.21 -7.72
CA VAL A 195 -27.44 35.07 -6.83
C VAL A 195 -27.31 33.80 -7.68
N SER A 196 -26.09 33.27 -7.78
CA SER A 196 -25.87 31.88 -8.16
C SER A 196 -26.04 31.07 -6.89
N SER A 197 -27.20 30.41 -6.78
CA SER A 197 -27.39 29.31 -5.85
C SER A 197 -26.35 28.23 -6.16
N LYS A 198 -25.23 28.24 -5.43
CA LYS A 198 -24.34 27.10 -5.37
C LYS A 198 -25.06 26.03 -4.56
N GLU A 199 -25.83 25.20 -5.25
CA GLU A 199 -26.11 23.84 -4.76
C GLU A 199 -24.74 23.22 -4.45
N ALA A 200 -24.59 22.69 -3.24
CA ALA A 200 -23.40 21.96 -2.85
C ALA A 200 -23.28 20.74 -3.78
N ASP A 201 -22.35 20.80 -4.73
CA ASP A 201 -22.01 19.68 -5.61
C ASP A 201 -21.57 18.51 -4.73
N ALA A 202 -22.47 17.55 -4.49
CA ALA A 202 -22.11 16.26 -3.93
C ALA A 202 -21.01 15.66 -4.81
N LYS A 203 -19.79 15.54 -4.28
CA LYS A 203 -18.64 15.01 -5.01
C LYS A 203 -19.03 13.66 -5.59
N LYS A 204 -19.07 13.54 -6.91
CA LYS A 204 -19.41 12.29 -7.61
C LYS A 204 -18.16 11.41 -7.68
N GLU A 205 -18.14 10.28 -6.97
CA GLU A 205 -17.01 9.36 -7.05
C GLU A 205 -17.15 8.42 -8.24
N VAL A 206 -16.07 8.27 -9.01
CA VAL A 206 -16.01 7.34 -10.14
C VAL A 206 -15.45 6.01 -9.65
N LYS A 207 -16.15 4.91 -9.96
CA LYS A 207 -15.72 3.52 -9.70
C LYS A 207 -15.76 2.69 -10.98
N ILE A 208 -15.20 1.48 -10.93
CA ILE A 208 -15.27 0.50 -12.01
C ILE A 208 -15.83 -0.84 -11.53
N ARG A 209 -16.56 -1.52 -12.42
CA ARG A 209 -16.86 -2.94 -12.30
C ARG A 209 -15.91 -3.74 -13.18
N LEU A 210 -15.40 -4.84 -12.61
CA LEU A 210 -14.50 -5.76 -13.29
C LEU A 210 -15.11 -7.16 -13.29
N SER A 211 -15.56 -7.63 -14.45
CA SER A 211 -16.16 -8.97 -14.59
C SER A 211 -15.21 -9.96 -15.25
N PHE A 212 -15.20 -11.18 -14.74
CA PHE A 212 -14.36 -12.28 -15.23
C PHE A 212 -14.99 -13.64 -14.92
N SER A 213 -14.45 -14.68 -15.54
CA SER A 213 -14.84 -16.06 -15.27
C SER A 213 -13.66 -16.92 -14.91
N TYR A 214 -13.92 -17.96 -14.11
CA TYR A 214 -12.96 -18.97 -13.73
C TYR A 214 -13.58 -20.36 -13.92
N LYS A 215 -12.82 -21.29 -14.50
CA LYS A 215 -13.23 -22.68 -14.64
C LYS A 215 -12.50 -23.51 -13.60
N PHE A 216 -13.24 -24.15 -12.71
CA PHE A 216 -12.66 -25.07 -11.76
C PHE A 216 -11.98 -26.23 -12.49
N LYS A 217 -10.76 -26.54 -12.06
CA LYS A 217 -9.92 -27.63 -12.52
C LYS A 217 -10.24 -28.93 -11.79
N PHE A 218 -10.74 -28.85 -10.55
CA PHE A 218 -11.00 -29.99 -9.69
C PHE A 218 -12.45 -30.03 -9.18
N SER A 219 -12.89 -31.20 -8.72
CA SER A 219 -14.21 -31.37 -8.10
C SER A 219 -14.30 -30.66 -6.74
N ARG A 220 -13.21 -30.70 -5.97
CA ARG A 220 -12.98 -29.90 -4.77
C ARG A 220 -11.74 -29.07 -4.97
N GLU A 221 -11.89 -27.76 -4.95
CA GLU A 221 -10.83 -26.83 -5.30
C GLU A 221 -10.89 -25.61 -4.39
N ARG A 222 -9.72 -25.14 -3.97
CA ARG A 222 -9.57 -23.81 -3.39
C ARG A 222 -8.82 -22.95 -4.40
N VAL A 223 -9.41 -21.83 -4.78
CA VAL A 223 -8.80 -20.84 -5.67
C VAL A 223 -8.74 -19.50 -4.97
N ARG A 224 -7.58 -18.85 -4.98
CA ARG A 224 -7.44 -17.47 -4.54
C ARG A 224 -7.33 -16.53 -5.72
N PHE A 225 -7.95 -15.37 -5.60
CA PHE A 225 -7.86 -14.26 -6.53
C PHE A 225 -7.26 -13.06 -5.81
N ALA A 226 -6.27 -12.42 -6.42
CA ALA A 226 -5.60 -11.25 -5.87
C ALA A 226 -5.40 -10.16 -6.92
N PHE A 227 -5.31 -8.91 -6.46
CA PHE A 227 -4.96 -7.79 -7.32
C PHE A 227 -3.57 -8.02 -7.92
N CYS A 228 -2.53 -8.08 -7.08
CA CYS A 228 -1.16 -8.46 -7.43
C CYS A 228 -0.67 -9.60 -6.53
N TYR A 229 0.61 -10.01 -6.67
CA TYR A 229 1.19 -11.06 -5.84
C TYR A 229 1.12 -10.68 -4.35
N PRO A 230 0.45 -11.49 -3.50
CA PRO A 230 0.34 -11.19 -2.08
C PRO A 230 1.62 -11.55 -1.34
N TYR A 231 2.14 -10.61 -0.54
CA TYR A 231 3.28 -10.85 0.33
C TYR A 231 2.81 -10.75 1.80
N THR A 232 2.63 -11.91 2.43
CA THR A 232 2.00 -12.03 3.76
C THR A 232 2.95 -11.61 4.88
N TYR A 233 2.41 -11.10 5.99
CA TYR A 233 3.18 -10.80 7.20
C TYR A 233 3.90 -12.04 7.72
N ALA A 234 3.26 -13.21 7.71
CA ALA A 234 3.91 -14.47 8.11
C ALA A 234 5.20 -14.73 7.31
N ARG A 235 5.14 -14.51 5.99
CA ARG A 235 6.30 -14.62 5.10
C ARG A 235 7.39 -13.60 5.42
N VAL A 236 7.02 -12.33 5.70
CA VAL A 236 7.99 -11.31 6.16
C VAL A 236 8.75 -11.82 7.39
N GLN A 237 8.03 -12.33 8.39
CA GLN A 237 8.62 -12.80 9.65
C GLN A 237 9.55 -14.01 9.42
N GLU A 238 9.16 -14.93 8.55
CA GLU A 238 9.99 -16.09 8.17
C GLU A 238 11.29 -15.65 7.47
N GLU A 239 11.20 -14.69 6.55
CA GLU A 239 12.34 -14.14 5.83
C GLU A 239 13.28 -13.36 6.76
N LEU A 240 12.76 -12.49 7.64
CA LEU A 240 13.55 -11.79 8.65
C LEU A 240 14.28 -12.78 9.58
N ALA A 241 13.57 -13.78 10.11
CA ALA A 241 14.19 -14.80 10.94
C ALA A 241 15.26 -15.61 10.18
N SER A 242 15.12 -15.75 8.85
CA SER A 242 16.14 -16.36 8.01
C SER A 242 17.38 -15.48 7.86
N LEU A 243 17.18 -14.18 7.68
CA LEU A 243 18.27 -13.20 7.62
C LEU A 243 19.02 -13.14 8.95
N ASP A 244 18.33 -13.12 10.09
CA ASP A 244 18.96 -13.15 11.41
C ASP A 244 19.84 -14.39 11.58
N ARG A 245 19.34 -15.57 11.18
CA ARG A 245 20.14 -16.80 11.21
C ARG A 245 21.40 -16.73 10.33
N GLN A 246 21.35 -15.96 9.25
CA GLN A 246 22.43 -15.84 8.28
C GLN A 246 23.46 -14.76 8.66
N PHE A 247 23.02 -13.65 9.24
CA PHE A 247 23.81 -12.42 9.39
C PHE A 247 24.04 -11.98 10.84
N VAL A 248 23.49 -12.67 11.85
CA VAL A 248 23.84 -12.40 13.25
C VAL A 248 25.32 -12.71 13.47
N GLU A 249 26.08 -11.67 13.83
CA GLU A 249 27.49 -11.76 14.19
C GLU A 249 27.68 -12.70 15.41
N PRO A 250 28.76 -13.50 15.47
CA PRO A 250 29.00 -14.44 16.58
C PRO A 250 28.95 -13.78 17.97
N GLU A 251 29.44 -12.54 18.09
CA GLU A 251 29.47 -11.79 19.37
C GLU A 251 28.07 -11.41 19.88
N GLN A 252 27.11 -11.14 18.99
CA GLN A 252 25.72 -10.86 19.38
C GLN A 252 25.00 -12.12 19.87
N ARG A 253 25.37 -13.29 19.31
CA ARG A 253 24.86 -14.60 19.72
C ARG A 253 25.25 -14.98 21.16
N GLU A 254 26.46 -14.60 21.58
CA GLU A 254 26.95 -14.80 22.95
C GLU A 254 26.27 -13.86 23.96
N LEU A 255 25.97 -12.63 23.54
CA LEU A 255 25.27 -11.65 24.38
C LEU A 255 23.80 -12.05 24.62
N GLU A 256 23.09 -12.51 23.59
CA GLU A 256 21.69 -12.99 23.71
C GLU A 256 21.57 -14.25 24.58
N SER A 257 22.50 -15.20 24.43
CA SER A 257 22.54 -16.41 25.26
C SER A 257 22.89 -16.11 26.73
N SER A 258 23.71 -15.08 26.98
CA SER A 258 24.05 -14.62 28.34
C SER A 258 22.89 -13.85 29.01
N ILE A 259 22.18 -12.99 28.27
CA ILE A 259 21.03 -12.21 28.77
C ILE A 259 19.83 -13.11 29.10
N SER A 260 19.62 -14.18 28.33
CA SER A 260 18.58 -15.19 28.58
C SER A 260 18.69 -15.87 29.95
N SER A 261 19.88 -15.84 30.58
CA SER A 261 20.11 -16.46 31.89
C SER A 261 19.85 -15.56 33.10
N THR A 262 19.66 -14.24 32.95
CA THR A 262 19.70 -13.32 34.12
C THR A 262 18.73 -12.13 34.15
N LYS A 263 17.78 -11.96 33.23
CA LYS A 263 16.73 -10.93 33.40
C LYS A 263 15.34 -11.40 32.96
N GLU A 264 14.39 -11.45 33.89
CA GLU A 264 12.93 -11.37 33.64
C GLU A 264 12.55 -9.96 33.12
N GLY A 265 13.28 -9.46 32.14
CA GLY A 265 12.93 -8.25 31.40
C GLY A 265 12.18 -8.67 30.15
N LYS A 266 10.91 -8.27 30.03
CA LYS A 266 10.12 -8.40 28.80
C LYS A 266 11.01 -8.06 27.59
N THR A 267 11.30 -9.05 26.76
CA THR A 267 11.66 -8.82 25.35
C THR A 267 10.62 -7.85 24.78
N PRO A 268 10.99 -6.84 23.98
CA PRO A 268 9.99 -6.01 23.35
C PRO A 268 9.09 -6.95 22.56
N SER A 269 7.83 -7.06 22.96
CA SER A 269 6.82 -7.79 22.20
C SER A 269 6.95 -7.33 20.76
N ASN A 270 6.94 -8.25 19.79
CA ASN A 270 6.93 -7.88 18.38
C ASN A 270 5.78 -6.90 18.17
N MET A 271 6.09 -5.60 18.09
CA MET A 271 5.08 -4.57 18.09
C MET A 271 4.47 -4.57 16.70
N TYR A 272 3.24 -5.08 16.60
CA TYR A 272 2.52 -5.18 15.34
C TYR A 272 2.08 -3.78 14.89
N TYR A 273 2.87 -3.16 14.02
CA TYR A 273 2.53 -1.88 13.43
C TYR A 273 1.56 -2.07 12.25
N TYR A 274 0.27 -2.09 12.54
CA TYR A 274 -0.76 -1.91 11.52
C TYR A 274 -1.04 -0.42 11.36
N HIS A 275 -0.97 0.11 10.13
CA HIS A 275 -1.43 1.48 9.88
C HIS A 275 -2.95 1.49 9.75
N THR A 276 -3.64 1.62 10.88
CA THR A 276 -5.11 1.49 10.98
C THR A 276 -5.87 2.79 10.70
N ARG A 277 -5.16 3.87 10.36
CA ARG A 277 -5.72 5.23 10.35
C ARG A 277 -6.09 5.78 8.98
N GLY A 278 -5.83 5.01 7.92
CA GLY A 278 -6.12 5.43 6.55
C GLY A 278 -5.30 6.66 6.09
N VAL A 279 -4.19 6.98 6.77
CA VAL A 279 -3.29 8.07 6.36
C VAL A 279 -2.28 7.53 5.35
N ASN A 280 -2.01 8.31 4.32
CA ASN A 280 -0.96 7.98 3.38
C ASN A 280 0.41 8.18 4.04
N LEU A 281 1.07 7.08 4.43
CA LEU A 281 2.38 7.12 5.08
C LEU A 281 3.45 7.80 4.23
N ASN A 282 3.35 7.72 2.90
CA ASN A 282 4.27 8.42 2.01
C ASN A 282 3.96 9.92 1.90
N ARG A 283 3.27 10.53 2.88
CA ARG A 283 3.05 11.99 2.95
C ARG A 283 3.36 12.61 4.32
N VAL A 284 3.91 11.83 5.25
CA VAL A 284 4.15 12.26 6.64
C VAL A 284 5.63 12.28 7.04
N TYR A 285 6.56 12.18 6.08
CA TYR A 285 7.99 12.13 6.37
C TYR A 285 8.60 13.49 6.74
N GLU A 286 7.93 14.60 6.46
CA GLU A 286 8.41 15.94 6.81
C GLU A 286 8.43 16.13 8.34
N ASP A 287 7.35 15.73 9.01
CA ASP A 287 7.22 15.78 10.48
C ASP A 287 6.46 14.56 11.02
N PRO A 288 7.09 13.36 11.00
CA PRO A 288 6.44 12.14 11.45
C PRO A 288 6.28 12.16 12.97
N GLN A 289 5.05 12.04 13.45
CA GLN A 289 4.77 11.95 14.88
C GLN A 289 4.96 10.50 15.37
N PRO A 290 5.71 10.22 16.45
CA PRO A 290 5.98 8.87 16.92
C PRO A 290 4.72 8.08 17.30
N GLU A 291 3.67 8.75 17.76
CA GLU A 291 2.39 8.12 18.11
C GLU A 291 1.50 7.86 16.89
N LEU A 292 1.63 8.66 15.83
CA LEU A 292 0.73 8.61 14.67
C LEU A 292 1.34 7.85 13.49
N ALA A 293 2.66 7.91 13.33
CA ALA A 293 3.44 7.28 12.27
C ALA A 293 4.78 6.73 12.82
N PRO A 294 4.74 5.80 13.80
CA PRO A 294 5.94 5.29 14.49
C PRO A 294 6.98 4.69 13.53
N THR A 295 6.54 3.98 12.49
CA THR A 295 7.43 3.36 11.50
C THR A 295 8.19 4.39 10.67
N VAL A 296 7.50 5.48 10.28
CA VAL A 296 8.11 6.59 9.53
C VAL A 296 9.06 7.39 10.42
N PHE A 297 8.67 7.65 11.67
CA PHE A 297 9.51 8.32 12.66
C PHE A 297 10.81 7.54 12.92
N ALA A 298 10.70 6.24 13.20
CA ALA A 298 11.85 5.37 13.45
C ALA A 298 12.79 5.30 12.25
N LEU A 299 12.25 5.11 11.03
CA LEU A 299 13.04 5.05 9.79
C LEU A 299 13.79 6.37 9.54
N LYS A 300 13.12 7.52 9.72
CA LYS A 300 13.74 8.83 9.54
C LYS A 300 14.91 9.05 10.50
N ASN A 301 14.72 8.72 11.79
CA ASN A 301 15.79 8.87 12.78
C ASN A 301 16.96 7.93 12.51
N LEU A 302 16.70 6.67 12.18
CA LEU A 302 17.76 5.73 11.80
C LEU A 302 18.59 6.25 10.63
N LEU A 303 17.94 6.79 9.59
CA LEU A 303 18.67 7.33 8.44
C LEU A 303 19.51 8.55 8.83
N LEU A 304 19.01 9.44 9.68
CA LEU A 304 19.76 10.60 10.16
C LEU A 304 20.98 10.19 11.01
N GLU A 305 20.82 9.20 11.88
CA GLU A 305 21.92 8.63 12.66
C GLU A 305 22.99 8.03 11.75
N LEU A 306 22.59 7.21 10.76
CA LEU A 306 23.52 6.65 9.78
C LEU A 306 24.25 7.74 8.99
N VAL A 307 23.57 8.80 8.56
CA VAL A 307 24.23 9.92 7.86
C VAL A 307 25.26 10.60 8.76
N ASN A 308 24.95 10.77 10.05
CA ASN A 308 25.88 11.35 11.02
C ASN A 308 27.10 10.45 11.25
N ASP A 309 26.90 9.14 11.35
CA ASP A 309 27.99 8.16 11.51
C ASP A 309 28.96 8.17 10.32
N TYR A 310 28.47 8.49 9.13
CA TYR A 310 29.28 8.67 7.92
C TYR A 310 29.89 10.07 7.80
N GLY A 311 29.82 10.91 8.84
CA GLY A 311 30.45 12.24 8.89
C GLY A 311 29.51 13.39 8.50
N GLY A 312 28.22 13.12 8.37
CA GLY A 312 27.18 14.11 8.07
C GLY A 312 26.92 14.32 6.59
N ALA A 313 25.88 15.10 6.29
CA ALA A 313 25.34 15.32 4.94
C ALA A 313 26.39 15.78 3.91
N ASP A 314 27.28 16.70 4.29
CA ASP A 314 28.26 17.28 3.36
C ASP A 314 29.56 16.46 3.26
N SER A 315 29.66 15.33 3.97
CA SER A 315 30.84 14.48 3.92
C SER A 315 30.90 13.68 2.62
N VAL A 316 32.12 13.53 2.09
CA VAL A 316 32.37 12.65 0.93
C VAL A 316 31.93 11.21 1.25
N SER A 317 32.16 10.75 2.48
CA SER A 317 31.81 9.39 2.89
C SER A 317 30.30 9.13 2.84
N ALA A 318 29.46 10.01 3.39
CA ALA A 318 28.00 9.85 3.30
C ALA A 318 27.51 9.95 1.84
N GLN A 319 28.02 10.90 1.06
CA GLN A 319 27.58 11.13 -0.32
C GLN A 319 27.91 9.97 -1.27
N GLU A 320 29.03 9.29 -1.06
CA GLU A 320 29.48 8.20 -1.95
C GLU A 320 29.00 6.80 -1.52
N ASN A 321 28.70 6.59 -0.23
CA ASN A 321 28.43 5.24 0.30
C ASN A 321 26.96 5.01 0.67
N MET A 322 26.10 6.01 0.59
CA MET A 322 24.69 5.89 0.98
C MET A 322 23.75 6.05 -0.21
N VAL A 323 22.81 5.12 -0.32
CA VAL A 323 21.66 5.19 -1.23
C VAL A 323 20.39 4.89 -0.46
N TYR A 324 19.37 5.71 -0.68
CA TYR A 324 18.03 5.49 -0.15
C TYR A 324 17.05 5.18 -1.29
N LEU A 325 16.33 4.07 -1.18
CA LEU A 325 15.37 3.59 -2.17
C LEU A 325 13.99 3.39 -1.53
N ASP A 326 13.03 4.19 -1.96
CA ASP A 326 11.60 4.07 -1.65
C ASP A 326 10.92 3.25 -2.75
N LEU A 327 10.54 2.00 -2.45
CA LEU A 327 10.06 1.03 -3.45
C LEU A 327 8.53 1.08 -3.57
N HIS A 328 8.03 1.42 -4.75
CA HIS A 328 6.63 1.62 -5.07
C HIS A 328 6.20 0.88 -6.34
N ALA A 329 4.88 0.80 -6.54
CA ALA A 329 4.28 0.24 -7.74
C ALA A 329 3.23 1.17 -8.34
N HIS A 330 3.13 1.16 -9.68
CA HIS A 330 2.21 2.01 -10.43
C HIS A 330 1.36 1.25 -11.44
N ALA A 331 0.21 1.84 -11.76
CA ALA A 331 -0.77 1.32 -12.71
C ALA A 331 -0.60 1.85 -14.16
N ASN A 332 0.22 2.88 -14.37
CA ASN A 332 0.01 3.78 -15.53
C ASN A 332 0.71 3.38 -16.84
N ARG A 333 1.91 2.79 -16.78
CA ARG A 333 2.77 2.50 -17.95
C ARG A 333 3.50 1.18 -17.73
N ARG A 334 4.11 0.59 -18.75
CA ARG A 334 4.95 -0.61 -18.56
C ARG A 334 6.34 -0.23 -18.06
N GLY A 335 7.05 -1.21 -17.51
CA GLY A 335 8.43 -1.05 -17.04
C GLY A 335 8.52 -0.42 -15.65
N CYS A 336 9.75 -0.12 -15.24
CA CYS A 336 10.09 0.50 -13.98
C CYS A 336 10.82 1.83 -14.23
N PHE A 337 10.67 2.81 -13.35
CA PHE A 337 11.41 4.08 -13.47
C PHE A 337 11.67 4.68 -12.09
N ILE A 338 12.51 5.70 -12.05
CA ILE A 338 12.89 6.42 -10.83
C ILE A 338 12.34 7.83 -10.85
N PHE A 339 11.81 8.24 -9.70
CA PHE A 339 11.73 9.64 -9.33
C PHE A 339 12.92 10.00 -8.45
N GLY A 340 13.75 10.95 -8.90
CA GLY A 340 14.87 11.50 -8.13
C GLY A 340 14.64 12.96 -7.76
N ASN A 341 15.63 13.59 -7.13
CA ASN A 341 15.51 14.97 -6.66
C ASN A 341 16.20 15.97 -7.60
N ASN A 342 15.69 17.18 -7.60
CA ASN A 342 16.32 18.34 -8.22
C ASN A 342 17.35 18.92 -7.25
N HIS A 343 18.62 18.92 -7.67
CA HIS A 343 19.72 19.49 -6.89
C HIS A 343 20.03 20.94 -7.27
N LEU A 344 19.45 21.44 -8.36
CA LEU A 344 19.69 22.79 -8.85
C LEU A 344 19.01 23.85 -7.94
N PRO A 345 19.70 24.94 -7.60
CA PRO A 345 19.15 26.03 -6.79
C PRO A 345 18.12 26.86 -7.57
N ASP A 346 17.25 27.56 -6.83
CA ASP A 346 16.19 28.39 -7.40
C ASP A 346 16.67 29.75 -7.93
N MET A 347 17.75 30.27 -7.36
CA MET A 347 18.26 31.60 -7.63
C MET A 347 19.62 31.53 -8.32
N LEU A 348 19.86 32.47 -9.24
CA LEU A 348 21.12 32.60 -9.99
C LEU A 348 22.24 33.30 -9.18
N ASP A 349 21.97 33.77 -7.96
CA ASP A 349 22.93 34.47 -7.06
C ASP A 349 23.72 33.51 -6.16
N VAL A 350 23.93 32.27 -6.60
CA VAL A 350 24.83 31.33 -5.95
C VAL A 350 26.25 31.60 -6.43
N ASN A 351 27.23 31.51 -5.54
CA ASN A 351 28.63 31.54 -5.97
C ASN A 351 28.91 30.40 -6.97
N ASN A 352 29.91 30.59 -7.83
CA ASN A 352 30.20 29.64 -8.91
C ASN A 352 30.45 28.21 -8.39
N GLU A 353 31.08 28.07 -7.23
CA GLU A 353 31.43 26.77 -6.64
C GLU A 353 30.21 25.95 -6.17
N ALA A 354 29.24 26.60 -5.50
CA ALA A 354 28.01 25.97 -5.07
C ALA A 354 27.13 25.59 -6.28
N MET A 355 27.11 26.42 -7.32
CA MET A 355 26.43 26.10 -8.57
C MET A 355 27.08 24.90 -9.28
N GLU A 356 28.41 24.87 -9.39
CA GLU A 356 29.15 23.72 -9.96
C GLU A 356 28.88 22.44 -9.19
N THR A 357 28.87 22.50 -7.86
CA THR A 357 28.54 21.36 -6.98
C THR A 357 27.11 20.87 -7.22
N ALA A 358 26.14 21.79 -7.29
CA ALA A 358 24.74 21.44 -7.56
C ALA A 358 24.56 20.79 -8.94
N ILE A 359 25.24 21.30 -9.97
CA ILE A 359 25.25 20.72 -11.32
C ILE A 359 25.87 19.31 -11.30
N ALA A 360 27.00 19.14 -10.64
CA ALA A 360 27.67 17.84 -10.52
C ALA A 360 26.74 16.80 -9.86
N ARG A 361 26.08 17.17 -8.76
CA ARG A 361 25.08 16.31 -8.08
C ARG A 361 23.88 16.00 -8.97
N GLN A 362 23.38 17.00 -9.72
CA GLN A 362 22.29 16.82 -10.67
C GLN A 362 22.65 15.82 -11.79
N VAL A 363 23.87 15.88 -12.30
CA VAL A 363 24.40 14.93 -13.30
C VAL A 363 24.55 13.54 -12.69
N GLN A 364 25.15 13.43 -11.50
CA GLN A 364 25.37 12.16 -10.81
C GLN A 364 24.05 11.41 -10.55
N THR A 365 23.03 12.12 -10.05
CA THR A 365 21.74 11.46 -9.77
C THR A 365 21.04 10.94 -11.04
N GLN A 366 21.19 11.64 -12.17
CA GLN A 366 20.63 11.18 -13.44
C GLN A 366 21.48 10.06 -14.06
N LEU A 367 22.80 10.16 -13.94
CA LEU A 367 23.73 9.13 -14.41
C LEU A 367 23.48 7.80 -13.71
N TYR A 368 23.23 7.80 -12.41
CA TYR A 368 22.88 6.58 -11.67
C TYR A 368 21.66 5.88 -12.29
N ALA A 369 20.56 6.59 -12.51
CA ALA A 369 19.37 6.02 -13.15
C ALA A 369 19.66 5.55 -14.58
N ARG A 370 20.53 6.25 -15.32
CA ARG A 370 20.95 5.81 -16.65
C ARG A 370 21.71 4.49 -16.60
N LEU A 371 22.62 4.33 -15.65
CA LEU A 371 23.37 3.09 -15.43
C LEU A 371 22.43 1.93 -15.08
N VAL A 372 21.45 2.15 -14.18
CA VAL A 372 20.42 1.14 -13.88
C VAL A 372 19.73 0.67 -15.16
N GLY A 373 19.33 1.59 -16.05
CA GLY A 373 18.73 1.26 -17.34
C GLY A 373 19.62 0.50 -18.33
N LEU A 374 20.95 0.51 -18.15
CA LEU A 374 21.86 -0.32 -18.94
C LEU A 374 21.96 -1.76 -18.40
N HIS A 375 21.63 -1.98 -17.14
CA HIS A 375 21.74 -3.27 -16.47
C HIS A 375 20.46 -4.11 -16.49
N THR A 376 19.32 -3.53 -16.88
CA THR A 376 18.06 -4.26 -16.96
C THR A 376 17.17 -3.75 -18.09
N PRO A 377 16.54 -4.65 -18.89
CA PRO A 377 15.60 -4.24 -19.93
C PRO A 377 14.26 -3.75 -19.38
N PHE A 378 14.01 -3.95 -18.08
CA PHE A 378 12.75 -3.58 -17.43
C PHE A 378 12.70 -2.13 -16.98
N PHE A 379 13.79 -1.37 -17.12
CA PHE A 379 13.89 0.01 -16.64
C PHE A 379 13.79 1.02 -17.78
N ASP A 380 12.81 1.92 -17.69
CA ASP A 380 12.59 3.02 -18.62
C ASP A 380 13.22 4.30 -18.08
N TYR A 381 14.46 4.56 -18.49
CA TYR A 381 15.17 5.79 -18.14
C TYR A 381 14.42 7.06 -18.61
N MET A 382 13.74 7.00 -19.75
CA MET A 382 13.04 8.17 -20.30
C MET A 382 11.77 8.50 -19.51
N ALA A 383 11.26 7.56 -18.71
CA ALA A 383 10.16 7.79 -17.79
C ALA A 383 10.59 8.39 -16.45
N CYS A 384 11.90 8.47 -16.16
CA CYS A 384 12.40 9.03 -14.91
C CYS A 384 12.17 10.55 -14.83
N LEU A 385 11.94 11.07 -13.62
CA LEU A 385 11.79 12.53 -13.39
C LEU A 385 12.68 12.99 -12.24
N PHE A 386 13.34 14.12 -12.45
CA PHE A 386 14.28 14.74 -11.50
C PHE A 386 14.01 16.25 -11.32
N ASP A 387 12.83 16.71 -11.73
CA ASP A 387 12.50 18.14 -11.75
C ASP A 387 11.84 18.60 -10.43
N LYS A 388 12.00 19.89 -10.13
CA LYS A 388 11.44 20.52 -8.92
C LYS A 388 9.91 20.52 -8.89
N ASN A 389 9.25 20.61 -10.05
CA ASN A 389 7.79 20.64 -10.11
C ASN A 389 7.22 19.28 -9.64
N ASN A 390 7.86 18.18 -9.99
CA ASN A 390 7.51 16.84 -9.52
C ASN A 390 7.64 16.73 -7.99
N MET A 391 8.66 17.33 -7.39
CA MET A 391 8.91 17.26 -5.93
C MET A 391 7.89 18.03 -5.10
N THR A 392 7.28 19.07 -5.66
CA THR A 392 6.38 19.99 -4.94
C THR A 392 4.91 19.81 -5.28
N ARG A 393 4.60 18.97 -6.27
CA ARG A 393 3.23 18.71 -6.73
C ARG A 393 2.35 18.16 -5.61
N HIS A 394 1.11 18.66 -5.54
CA HIS A 394 0.05 18.12 -4.68
C HIS A 394 -0.71 17.02 -5.41
N ASP A 395 -1.10 15.97 -4.68
CA ASP A 395 -1.95 14.92 -5.22
C ASP A 395 -3.42 15.32 -5.20
N LEU A 396 -4.10 15.04 -6.31
CA LEU A 396 -5.47 15.52 -6.57
C LEU A 396 -6.56 14.78 -5.77
N ARG A 397 -6.22 13.69 -5.06
CA ARG A 397 -7.21 12.68 -4.64
C ARG A 397 -7.34 12.46 -3.14
N ASP A 398 -6.48 13.04 -2.31
CA ASP A 398 -6.49 12.80 -0.84
C ASP A 398 -7.45 13.75 -0.08
N ASN A 399 -8.65 13.93 -0.63
CA ASN A 399 -9.83 14.49 0.08
C ASN A 399 -9.58 15.75 0.92
N SER A 400 -8.85 16.74 0.39
CA SER A 400 -8.65 18.03 1.08
C SER A 400 -7.87 17.94 2.40
N ASN A 401 -7.20 16.81 2.68
CA ASN A 401 -6.27 16.71 3.81
C ASN A 401 -4.99 17.51 3.53
N ALA A 402 -4.52 18.27 4.51
CA ALA A 402 -3.35 19.16 4.39
C ALA A 402 -2.02 18.41 4.09
N THR A 403 -2.00 17.09 4.22
CA THR A 403 -0.83 16.21 3.99
C THR A 403 -0.73 15.69 2.55
N THR A 404 -1.03 16.50 1.53
CA THR A 404 -1.13 16.06 0.11
C THR A 404 0.10 16.39 -0.74
N SER A 405 1.06 17.15 -0.21
CA SER A 405 2.22 17.54 -0.98
C SER A 405 3.22 16.40 -1.08
N ARG A 406 3.83 16.23 -2.26
CA ARG A 406 4.99 15.35 -2.42
C ARG A 406 6.20 15.81 -1.62
N GLN A 407 6.19 17.02 -1.05
CA GLN A 407 7.17 17.42 -0.05
C GLN A 407 7.19 16.49 1.16
N GLY A 408 6.03 16.01 1.60
CA GLY A 408 5.91 15.04 2.68
C GLY A 408 6.23 13.59 2.28
N SER A 409 6.58 13.34 1.01
CA SER A 409 7.01 12.01 0.58
C SER A 409 8.36 11.63 1.11
N SER A 410 8.55 10.33 1.33
CA SER A 410 9.77 9.70 1.80
C SER A 410 10.98 10.23 1.06
N ARG A 411 11.00 10.08 -0.27
CA ARG A 411 12.08 10.59 -1.13
C ARG A 411 12.38 12.07 -0.90
N VAL A 412 11.37 12.95 -0.90
CA VAL A 412 11.61 14.40 -0.87
C VAL A 412 11.96 14.89 0.54
N ALA A 413 11.22 14.45 1.55
CA ALA A 413 11.46 14.82 2.94
C ALA A 413 12.80 14.28 3.45
N LEU A 414 13.14 13.03 3.13
CA LEU A 414 14.42 12.46 3.54
C LEU A 414 15.58 13.07 2.75
N TYR A 415 15.41 13.38 1.46
CA TYR A 415 16.39 14.16 0.71
C TYR A 415 16.68 15.50 1.39
N ARG A 416 15.64 16.26 1.77
CA ARG A 416 15.79 17.54 2.46
C ARG A 416 16.45 17.39 3.83
N ALA A 417 16.09 16.36 4.58
CA ALA A 417 16.60 16.13 5.93
C ALA A 417 18.06 15.65 5.95
N THR A 418 18.46 14.87 4.93
CA THR A 418 19.79 14.22 4.90
C THR A 418 20.78 14.89 3.97
N GLY A 419 20.32 15.68 3.01
CA GLY A 419 21.17 16.27 1.97
C GLY A 419 21.84 15.25 1.04
N LEU A 420 21.48 13.97 1.06
CA LEU A 420 22.10 12.93 0.23
C LEU A 420 21.81 13.11 -1.27
N THR A 421 22.75 12.72 -2.13
CA THR A 421 22.56 12.78 -3.59
C THR A 421 21.65 11.66 -4.11
N TYR A 422 21.80 10.44 -3.61
CA TYR A 422 21.12 9.25 -4.10
C TYR A 422 19.90 8.88 -3.25
N VAL A 423 18.82 9.64 -3.41
CA VAL A 423 17.54 9.41 -2.74
C VAL A 423 16.45 9.29 -3.79
N TYR A 424 15.85 8.10 -3.90
CA TYR A 424 14.97 7.74 -5.01
C TYR A 424 13.65 7.14 -4.55
N THR A 425 12.60 7.38 -5.32
CA THR A 425 11.44 6.48 -5.37
C THR A 425 11.56 5.65 -6.64
N ILE A 426 11.54 4.32 -6.52
CA ILE A 426 11.44 3.39 -7.64
C ILE A 426 9.97 3.04 -7.83
N GLU A 427 9.46 3.18 -9.05
CA GLU A 427 8.10 2.84 -9.41
C GLU A 427 8.13 1.66 -10.38
N CYS A 428 7.61 0.51 -9.97
CA CYS A 428 7.52 -0.70 -10.78
C CYS A 428 6.09 -0.91 -11.29
N ASN A 429 5.90 -1.25 -12.56
CA ASN A 429 4.55 -1.53 -13.03
C ASN A 429 3.99 -2.80 -12.40
N TYR A 430 2.69 -2.83 -12.16
CA TYR A 430 2.02 -4.06 -11.73
C TYR A 430 2.05 -5.17 -12.80
N ASN A 431 2.12 -4.84 -14.10
CA ASN A 431 2.36 -5.85 -15.15
C ASN A 431 3.83 -6.28 -15.18
N GLU A 432 4.04 -7.48 -15.71
CA GLU A 432 5.35 -8.03 -16.08
C GLU A 432 5.98 -7.35 -17.32
#